data_AF-A0A6M2YG56-F1
#
_entry.id   AF-A0A6M2YG56-F1
#
_cell.length_a   1.000
_cell.length_b   1.000
_cell.length_c   1.000
_cell.angle_alpha   90.00
_cell.angle_beta   90.00
_cell.angle_gamma   90.00
#
_symmetry.space_group_name_H-M   'P 1'
#
loop_
_entity.id
_entity.type
_entity.pdbx_description
1 polymer ?
#
loop_
_entity_poly.entity_id
_entity_poly.type
_entity_poly.pdbx_seq_one_letter_code
_entity_poly.pdbx_strand_id
1 'polypeptide(L)'
;MSPTTTTMKWASLLAALLVASLTQTSMAVIVVCKMDAIDGKILTGACIVGTNGAVTPLVGPGAGPQLLINSTIFYTLDVNARSTLFECASEDDMLIIDSSQYSSQTLNNCDPPLLELRGCSNAIFSNNTFTSITRSTAQPACTISKYGPCVAIVGATSQVTDWSFSSLDNTFTSTGCASIAETSGRLGGALALVRSASGGAMSALIKGSTFTSTMCDFGGAIHSANVSLTLQSSTFTSTLSTNGGAVDFNAAPPTAVHTQKLLVDRSTFTSPTAVNTGGAIQVKGGVLTIKDSTFTNGAALIGQCVWVNLANCGSYTESEIVGNTWTGCAKRGSPPISWCREHDGNDWATCGMEGPVECY
;
A
#
# COMPACT_ATOMS: atom_id res chain seq x y z
N MET A 1 -30.90 -28.26 -62.33
CA MET A 1 -30.59 -28.94 -61.05
C MET A 1 -29.12 -28.75 -60.74
N SER A 2 -28.83 -27.84 -59.81
CA SER A 2 -27.58 -27.72 -59.05
C SER A 2 -27.91 -26.75 -57.90
N PRO A 3 -27.91 -27.18 -56.63
CA PRO A 3 -28.18 -26.29 -55.52
C PRO A 3 -26.90 -25.55 -55.15
N THR A 4 -26.97 -24.23 -55.17
CA THR A 4 -25.97 -23.31 -54.62
C THR A 4 -25.96 -23.42 -53.10
N THR A 5 -24.83 -23.84 -52.55
CA THR A 5 -24.53 -23.85 -51.12
C THR A 5 -24.10 -22.46 -50.67
N THR A 6 -24.99 -21.74 -49.98
CA THR A 6 -24.63 -20.56 -49.20
C THR A 6 -24.20 -21.00 -47.80
N THR A 7 -22.89 -21.03 -47.55
CA THR A 7 -22.33 -21.14 -46.20
C THR A 7 -22.51 -19.80 -45.47
N MET A 8 -23.49 -19.73 -44.58
CA MET A 8 -23.60 -18.68 -43.57
C MET A 8 -22.45 -18.83 -42.57
N LYS A 9 -21.64 -17.76 -42.40
CA LYS A 9 -20.66 -17.65 -41.32
C LYS A 9 -21.39 -17.64 -39.98
N TRP A 10 -21.04 -18.58 -39.12
CA TRP A 10 -21.51 -18.63 -37.74
C TRP A 10 -20.93 -17.46 -36.96
N ALA A 11 -21.77 -16.49 -36.61
CA ALA A 11 -21.52 -15.60 -35.49
C ALA A 11 -21.99 -16.33 -34.23
N SER A 12 -21.08 -17.03 -33.55
CA SER A 12 -21.30 -17.49 -32.18
C SER A 12 -21.25 -16.28 -31.25
N LEU A 13 -22.37 -15.56 -31.15
CA LEU A 13 -22.69 -14.74 -29.99
C LEU A 13 -22.94 -15.72 -28.83
N LEU A 14 -21.89 -16.03 -28.07
CA LEU A 14 -22.09 -16.57 -26.72
C LEU A 14 -22.64 -15.43 -25.86
N ALA A 15 -23.95 -15.44 -25.66
CA ALA A 15 -24.59 -14.72 -24.59
C ALA A 15 -24.13 -15.34 -23.26
N ALA A 16 -23.39 -14.57 -22.45
CA ALA A 16 -23.15 -14.94 -21.06
C ALA A 16 -24.39 -14.58 -20.25
N LEU A 17 -25.14 -15.61 -19.88
CA LEU A 17 -26.25 -15.56 -18.94
C LEU A 17 -25.66 -15.45 -17.52
N LEU A 18 -25.85 -14.31 -16.85
CA LEU A 18 -25.52 -14.15 -15.45
C LEU A 18 -26.82 -14.12 -14.64
N VAL A 19 -27.11 -15.20 -13.92
CA VAL A 19 -28.10 -15.21 -12.84
C VAL A 19 -27.49 -15.93 -11.66
N ALA A 20 -27.34 -15.24 -10.54
CA ALA A 20 -27.40 -15.85 -9.21
C ALA A 20 -27.68 -14.77 -8.16
N SER A 21 -28.88 -14.85 -7.57
CA SER A 21 -29.15 -14.41 -6.21
C SER A 21 -29.06 -15.63 -5.30
N LEU A 22 -28.66 -15.47 -4.03
CA LEU A 22 -29.25 -16.10 -2.83
C LEU A 22 -28.37 -15.87 -1.59
N THR A 23 -29.00 -16.18 -0.46
CA THR A 23 -28.89 -15.59 0.87
C THR A 23 -27.89 -16.26 1.81
N GLN A 24 -27.39 -15.44 2.73
CA GLN A 24 -26.46 -15.68 3.84
C GLN A 24 -26.85 -16.84 4.77
N THR A 25 -25.86 -17.63 5.21
CA THR A 25 -25.88 -18.27 6.53
C THR A 25 -24.49 -18.13 7.16
N SER A 26 -24.47 -17.69 8.41
CA SER A 26 -23.30 -17.27 9.18
C SER A 26 -22.29 -18.40 9.43
N MET A 27 -21.04 -18.19 9.03
CA MET A 27 -19.78 -18.55 9.71
C MET A 27 -18.66 -17.70 9.07
N ALA A 28 -17.62 -17.33 9.83
CA ALA A 28 -16.48 -16.59 9.29
C ALA A 28 -15.84 -17.39 8.14
N VAL A 29 -15.71 -16.78 6.96
CA VAL A 29 -15.17 -17.45 5.78
C VAL A 29 -13.74 -17.01 5.53
N ILE A 30 -12.85 -17.99 5.38
CA ILE A 30 -11.44 -17.76 5.05
C ILE A 30 -11.25 -18.02 3.57
N VAL A 31 -10.75 -17.03 2.83
CA VAL A 31 -10.32 -17.20 1.44
C VAL A 31 -8.81 -17.05 1.36
N VAL A 32 -8.14 -18.09 0.86
CA VAL A 32 -6.69 -18.10 0.64
C VAL A 32 -6.42 -18.12 -0.86
N CYS A 33 -5.74 -17.10 -1.37
CA CYS A 33 -5.41 -16.99 -2.79
C CYS A 33 -3.89 -16.99 -3.00
N LYS A 34 -3.45 -17.77 -4.01
CA LYS A 34 -2.10 -17.71 -4.57
C LYS A 34 -2.18 -17.30 -6.04
N MET A 35 -1.37 -16.32 -6.44
CA MET A 35 -1.41 -15.70 -7.76
C MET A 35 0.00 -15.57 -8.35
N ASP A 36 0.16 -15.93 -9.63
CA ASP A 36 1.42 -15.76 -10.36
C ASP A 36 1.18 -14.91 -11.62
N ALA A 37 1.97 -13.85 -11.80
CA ALA A 37 1.83 -12.90 -12.90
C ALA A 37 3.19 -12.39 -13.45
N ILE A 38 3.35 -12.48 -14.77
CA ILE A 38 4.57 -12.07 -15.50
C ILE A 38 4.13 -11.28 -16.74
N ASP A 39 4.94 -10.31 -17.16
CA ASP A 39 4.68 -9.54 -18.38
C ASP A 39 4.27 -10.41 -19.59
N GLY A 40 3.21 -9.98 -20.29
CA GLY A 40 2.65 -10.70 -21.43
C GLY A 40 1.90 -12.01 -21.11
N LYS A 41 1.70 -12.38 -19.84
CA LYS A 41 0.92 -13.56 -19.42
C LYS A 41 -0.31 -13.16 -18.60
N ILE A 42 -1.37 -13.97 -18.72
CA ILE A 42 -2.61 -13.86 -17.95
C ILE A 42 -2.35 -14.20 -16.48
N LEU A 43 -2.93 -13.44 -15.54
CA LEU A 43 -3.05 -13.80 -14.12
C LEU A 43 -3.72 -15.18 -13.98
N THR A 44 -2.98 -16.17 -13.51
CA THR A 44 -3.53 -17.47 -13.11
C THR A 44 -3.44 -17.60 -11.60
N GLY A 45 -4.57 -17.79 -10.93
CA GLY A 45 -4.62 -17.98 -9.49
C GLY A 45 -5.51 -19.14 -9.09
N ALA A 46 -5.25 -19.71 -7.92
CA ALA A 46 -6.16 -20.64 -7.27
C ALA A 46 -6.52 -20.07 -5.90
N CYS A 47 -7.83 -19.97 -5.63
CA CYS A 47 -8.33 -19.58 -4.32
C CYS A 47 -9.01 -20.78 -3.65
N ILE A 48 -8.72 -20.97 -2.37
CA ILE A 48 -9.32 -21.99 -1.52
C ILE A 48 -10.30 -21.31 -0.58
N VAL A 49 -11.54 -21.81 -0.52
CA VAL A 49 -12.59 -21.30 0.38
C VAL A 49 -12.78 -22.24 1.55
N GLY A 50 -12.49 -21.75 2.75
CA GLY A 50 -12.56 -22.46 4.02
C GLY A 50 -13.98 -22.57 4.57
N THR A 51 -14.82 -23.38 3.93
CA THR A 51 -15.93 -24.09 4.62
C THR A 51 -16.07 -25.54 4.15
N ASN A 52 -15.55 -25.90 2.95
CA ASN A 52 -15.55 -27.27 2.41
C ASN A 52 -14.32 -27.61 1.52
N GLY A 53 -13.26 -26.78 1.53
CA GLY A 53 -11.99 -27.09 0.84
C GLY A 53 -12.06 -27.05 -0.70
N ALA A 54 -13.13 -26.49 -1.29
CA ALA A 54 -13.23 -26.34 -2.73
C ALA A 54 -12.19 -25.32 -3.24
N VAL A 55 -11.42 -25.74 -4.24
CA VAL A 55 -10.48 -24.89 -4.96
C VAL A 55 -11.24 -24.27 -6.13
N THR A 56 -11.39 -22.95 -6.15
CA THR A 56 -11.91 -22.22 -7.30
C THR A 56 -10.73 -21.57 -8.02
N PRO A 57 -10.38 -22.03 -9.24
CA PRO A 57 -9.34 -21.39 -10.01
C PRO A 57 -9.85 -20.05 -10.55
N LEU A 58 -9.10 -18.99 -10.29
CA LEU A 58 -9.23 -17.70 -10.96
C LEU A 58 -8.52 -17.83 -12.31
N VAL A 59 -9.28 -18.06 -13.39
CA VAL A 59 -8.72 -18.20 -14.73
C VAL A 59 -9.19 -17.06 -15.64
N GLY A 60 -8.23 -16.30 -16.16
CA GLY A 60 -8.40 -15.60 -17.43
C GLY A 60 -8.97 -14.17 -17.37
N PRO A 61 -8.74 -13.37 -18.44
CA PRO A 61 -9.39 -12.07 -18.62
C PRO A 61 -10.91 -12.25 -18.73
N GLY A 62 -11.64 -11.49 -17.94
CA GLY A 62 -13.10 -11.40 -18.00
C GLY A 62 -13.63 -10.48 -16.89
N ALA A 63 -14.52 -9.55 -17.23
CA ALA A 63 -15.22 -8.73 -16.24
C ALA A 63 -16.43 -9.49 -15.70
N GLY A 64 -16.54 -9.55 -14.38
CA GLY A 64 -17.76 -9.96 -13.71
C GLY A 64 -17.50 -10.29 -12.25
N PRO A 65 -18.44 -9.99 -11.34
CA PRO A 65 -18.38 -10.50 -9.99
C PRO A 65 -18.46 -12.02 -10.06
N GLN A 66 -17.48 -12.71 -9.51
CA GLN A 66 -17.61 -14.14 -9.28
C GLN A 66 -17.88 -14.38 -7.80
N LEU A 67 -19.03 -14.99 -7.54
CA LEU A 67 -19.45 -15.37 -6.21
C LEU A 67 -18.78 -16.70 -5.85
N LEU A 68 -17.92 -16.70 -4.85
CA LEU A 68 -17.33 -17.92 -4.30
C LEU A 68 -18.40 -18.67 -3.49
N ILE A 69 -18.62 -19.96 -3.77
CA ILE A 69 -19.62 -20.81 -3.12
C ILE A 69 -19.46 -20.74 -1.59
N ASN A 70 -20.56 -20.48 -0.88
CA ASN A 70 -20.61 -20.37 0.59
C ASN A 70 -19.75 -19.22 1.18
N SER A 71 -19.44 -18.20 0.39
CA SER A 71 -18.82 -16.96 0.86
C SER A 71 -19.43 -15.76 0.14
N THR A 72 -19.28 -14.57 0.69
CA THR A 72 -19.67 -13.33 0.01
C THR A 72 -18.45 -12.46 -0.19
N ILE A 73 -17.43 -12.99 -0.86
CA ILE A 73 -16.35 -12.16 -1.39
C ILE A 73 -16.64 -11.90 -2.85
N PHE A 74 -16.85 -10.63 -3.18
CA PHE A 74 -16.95 -10.18 -4.56
C PHE A 74 -15.54 -9.84 -5.02
N TYR A 75 -15.04 -10.53 -6.03
CA TYR A 75 -13.83 -10.09 -6.72
C TYR A 75 -14.16 -9.74 -8.15
N THR A 76 -13.53 -8.68 -8.66
CA THR A 76 -13.55 -8.32 -10.07
C THR A 76 -12.15 -8.54 -10.61
N LEU A 77 -12.02 -9.45 -11.57
CA LEU A 77 -10.86 -9.52 -12.44
C LEU A 77 -11.05 -8.45 -13.52
N ASP A 78 -10.10 -7.53 -13.66
CA ASP A 78 -10.12 -6.58 -14.76
C ASP A 78 -10.02 -7.36 -16.09
N VAL A 79 -10.82 -6.95 -17.09
CA VAL A 79 -10.83 -7.50 -18.47
C VAL A 79 -9.46 -7.47 -19.14
N ASN A 80 -8.53 -6.65 -18.63
CA ASN A 80 -7.16 -6.58 -19.14
C ASN A 80 -6.19 -7.57 -18.47
N ALA A 81 -6.62 -8.35 -17.48
CA ALA A 81 -5.84 -9.37 -16.76
C ALA A 81 -4.51 -8.89 -16.14
N ARG A 82 -4.44 -7.60 -15.77
CA ARG A 82 -3.26 -6.99 -15.12
C ARG A 82 -3.48 -6.65 -13.65
N SER A 83 -4.71 -6.53 -13.21
CA SER A 83 -5.10 -6.09 -11.87
C SER A 83 -6.21 -6.97 -11.32
N THR A 84 -6.27 -7.08 -10.00
CA THR A 84 -7.33 -7.80 -9.29
C THR A 84 -7.89 -6.93 -8.18
N LEU A 85 -9.21 -6.75 -8.19
CA LEU A 85 -9.95 -6.06 -7.16
C LEU A 85 -10.66 -7.10 -6.28
N PHE A 86 -10.41 -7.05 -4.98
CA PHE A 86 -11.14 -7.78 -3.96
C PHE A 86 -12.02 -6.82 -3.17
N GLU A 87 -13.33 -7.07 -3.17
CA GLU A 87 -14.33 -6.35 -2.38
C GLU A 87 -14.96 -7.31 -1.38
N CYS A 88 -14.61 -7.15 -0.10
CA CYS A 88 -15.17 -7.96 0.96
C CYS A 88 -16.55 -7.42 1.36
N ALA A 89 -17.57 -8.29 1.42
CA ALA A 89 -18.94 -7.87 1.69
C ALA A 89 -19.26 -7.82 3.19
N SER A 90 -18.54 -8.59 4.01
CA SER A 90 -18.68 -8.62 5.46
C SER A 90 -17.40 -8.18 6.17
N GLU A 91 -17.56 -7.54 7.32
CA GLU A 91 -16.44 -7.20 8.22
C GLU A 91 -15.81 -8.45 8.85
N ASP A 92 -16.55 -9.56 8.89
CA ASP A 92 -16.08 -10.86 9.40
C ASP A 92 -15.26 -11.65 8.37
N ASP A 93 -15.21 -11.20 7.12
CA ASP A 93 -14.49 -11.91 6.06
C ASP A 93 -12.97 -11.79 6.25
N MET A 94 -12.27 -12.92 6.11
CA MET A 94 -10.82 -12.98 6.15
C MET A 94 -10.28 -13.29 4.75
N LEU A 95 -9.47 -12.37 4.22
CA LEU A 95 -8.77 -12.55 2.95
C LEU A 95 -7.29 -12.76 3.22
N ILE A 96 -6.75 -13.88 2.76
CA ILE A 96 -5.34 -14.20 2.84
C ILE A 96 -4.79 -14.28 1.42
N ILE A 97 -3.81 -13.44 1.10
CA ILE A 97 -3.03 -13.55 -0.14
C ILE A 97 -1.62 -13.91 0.28
N ASP A 98 -1.23 -15.14 -0.05
CA ASP A 98 0.04 -15.70 0.39
C ASP A 98 0.85 -16.23 -0.79
N SER A 99 2.17 -16.08 -0.71
CA SER A 99 3.12 -16.71 -1.62
C SER A 99 2.88 -16.37 -3.10
N SER A 100 2.36 -15.18 -3.39
CA SER A 100 2.09 -14.70 -4.75
C SER A 100 3.32 -14.01 -5.35
N GLN A 101 3.50 -14.14 -6.66
CA GLN A 101 4.64 -13.57 -7.38
C GLN A 101 4.19 -12.72 -8.56
N TYR A 102 4.67 -11.48 -8.59
CA TYR A 102 4.41 -10.52 -9.66
C TYR A 102 5.75 -10.02 -10.20
N SER A 103 5.97 -10.11 -11.51
CA SER A 103 7.23 -9.69 -12.10
C SER A 103 7.09 -8.98 -13.45
N SER A 104 7.95 -7.98 -13.65
CA SER A 104 8.20 -7.30 -14.92
C SER A 104 6.98 -6.60 -15.54
N GLN A 105 5.95 -6.30 -14.76
CA GLN A 105 4.73 -5.70 -15.29
C GLN A 105 4.87 -4.19 -15.46
N THR A 106 4.33 -3.67 -16.57
CA THR A 106 4.14 -2.24 -16.76
C THR A 106 2.64 -1.91 -16.78
N LEU A 107 2.19 -1.15 -15.79
CA LEU A 107 0.82 -0.64 -15.69
C LEU A 107 0.76 0.77 -16.29
N ASN A 108 -0.28 1.08 -17.04
CA ASN A 108 -0.52 2.45 -17.46
C ASN A 108 -1.02 3.28 -16.27
N ASN A 109 -0.82 4.59 -16.30
CA ASN A 109 -1.33 5.51 -15.27
C ASN A 109 -2.86 5.44 -15.07
N CYS A 110 -3.61 4.93 -16.05
CA CYS A 110 -5.05 4.73 -15.97
C CYS A 110 -5.43 3.41 -15.27
N ASP A 111 -4.53 2.43 -15.33
CA ASP A 111 -4.82 1.07 -14.85
C ASP A 111 -4.86 1.10 -13.32
N PRO A 112 -5.75 0.34 -12.66
CA PRO A 112 -5.68 0.14 -11.20
C PRO A 112 -4.35 -0.55 -10.78
N PRO A 113 -4.02 -0.57 -9.48
CA PRO A 113 -2.88 -1.35 -8.98
C PRO A 113 -3.04 -2.84 -9.30
N LEU A 114 -1.95 -3.62 -9.20
CA LEU A 114 -1.99 -5.08 -9.39
C LEU A 114 -3.00 -5.75 -8.44
N LEU A 115 -3.06 -5.27 -7.20
CA LEU A 115 -4.01 -5.70 -6.19
C LEU A 115 -4.69 -4.50 -5.56
N GLU A 116 -6.01 -4.50 -5.54
CA GLU A 116 -6.81 -3.53 -4.79
C GLU A 116 -7.73 -4.28 -3.83
N LEU A 117 -7.62 -3.96 -2.54
CA LEU A 117 -8.46 -4.53 -1.48
C LEU A 117 -9.39 -3.42 -0.98
N ARG A 118 -10.70 -3.63 -1.09
CA ARG A 118 -11.72 -2.70 -0.60
C ARG A 118 -12.60 -3.37 0.44
N GLY A 119 -12.76 -2.72 1.60
CA GLY A 119 -13.68 -3.21 2.63
C GLY A 119 -13.24 -4.50 3.32
N CYS A 120 -12.02 -4.99 3.07
CA CYS A 120 -11.53 -6.25 3.64
C CYS A 120 -10.99 -6.05 5.05
N SER A 121 -11.88 -6.19 6.04
CA SER A 121 -11.60 -5.82 7.43
C SER A 121 -10.54 -6.67 8.12
N ASN A 122 -10.28 -7.88 7.63
CA ASN A 122 -9.26 -8.79 8.18
C ASN A 122 -8.40 -9.38 7.04
N ALA A 123 -7.67 -8.52 6.33
CA ALA A 123 -6.81 -8.96 5.23
C ALA A 123 -5.36 -9.22 5.69
N ILE A 124 -4.83 -10.38 5.31
CA ILE A 124 -3.44 -10.78 5.50
C ILE A 124 -2.78 -10.92 4.13
N PHE A 125 -1.66 -10.24 3.96
CA PHE A 125 -0.83 -10.25 2.77
C PHE A 125 0.54 -10.75 3.17
N SER A 126 0.88 -12.01 2.87
CA SER A 126 2.10 -12.65 3.39
C SER A 126 2.99 -13.31 2.34
N ASN A 127 4.31 -13.25 2.53
CA ASN A 127 5.30 -13.97 1.71
C ASN A 127 5.22 -13.68 0.20
N ASN A 128 4.70 -12.53 -0.21
CA ASN A 128 4.53 -12.17 -1.61
C ASN A 128 5.77 -11.45 -2.14
N THR A 129 6.01 -11.58 -3.44
CA THR A 129 7.16 -10.96 -4.12
C THR A 129 6.70 -10.14 -5.33
N PHE A 130 7.07 -8.86 -5.36
CA PHE A 130 6.89 -7.97 -6.50
C PHE A 130 8.26 -7.53 -7.00
N THR A 131 8.53 -7.77 -8.29
CA THR A 131 9.82 -7.43 -8.89
C THR A 131 9.62 -6.66 -10.19
N SER A 132 10.31 -5.53 -10.36
CA SER A 132 10.33 -4.77 -11.61
C SER A 132 8.94 -4.33 -12.08
N ILE A 133 8.09 -3.86 -11.15
CA ILE A 133 6.75 -3.39 -11.48
C ILE A 133 6.80 -1.89 -11.75
N THR A 134 6.44 -1.44 -12.95
CA THR A 134 6.53 -0.04 -13.35
C THR A 134 5.18 0.55 -13.67
N ARG A 135 4.95 1.81 -13.26
CA ARG A 135 3.79 2.61 -13.66
C ARG A 135 4.18 3.61 -14.73
N SER A 136 3.65 3.45 -15.93
CA SER A 136 3.99 4.20 -17.14
C SER A 136 3.09 5.41 -17.37
N THR A 137 3.70 6.50 -17.83
CA THR A 137 3.04 7.74 -18.26
C THR A 137 2.67 7.78 -19.75
N ALA A 138 2.78 6.65 -20.48
CA ALA A 138 2.83 6.62 -21.94
C ALA A 138 1.48 6.68 -22.72
N GLN A 139 0.33 6.97 -22.09
CA GLN A 139 -1.01 6.90 -22.74
C GLN A 139 -1.98 8.04 -22.32
N PRO A 140 -3.01 8.38 -23.14
CA PRO A 140 -3.71 9.68 -23.14
C PRO A 140 -4.93 9.80 -22.21
N ALA A 141 -5.49 11.02 -22.14
CA ALA A 141 -6.62 11.53 -21.34
C ALA A 141 -7.57 10.49 -20.73
N CYS A 142 -7.18 9.96 -19.58
CA CYS A 142 -8.00 9.14 -18.70
C CYS A 142 -7.98 9.74 -17.29
N THR A 143 -8.87 9.29 -16.42
CA THR A 143 -8.75 9.58 -14.99
C THR A 143 -7.55 8.81 -14.45
N ILE A 144 -6.50 9.53 -14.05
CA ILE A 144 -5.30 8.92 -13.46
C ILE A 144 -5.69 8.17 -12.19
N SER A 145 -5.29 6.90 -12.12
CA SER A 145 -5.44 6.12 -10.90
C SER A 145 -4.51 6.70 -9.83
N LYS A 146 -5.07 7.02 -8.66
CA LYS A 146 -4.31 7.63 -7.55
C LYS A 146 -3.39 6.64 -6.84
N TYR A 147 -3.52 5.34 -7.04
CA TYR A 147 -2.75 4.37 -6.25
C TYR A 147 -1.37 4.08 -6.83
N GLY A 148 -0.56 3.33 -6.11
CA GLY A 148 0.71 2.82 -6.60
C GLY A 148 0.54 1.77 -7.68
N PRO A 149 1.63 1.22 -8.21
CA PRO A 149 1.57 0.07 -9.10
C PRO A 149 1.18 -1.25 -8.39
N CYS A 150 1.60 -1.48 -7.14
CA CYS A 150 1.50 -2.81 -6.54
C CYS A 150 0.19 -3.08 -5.80
N VAL A 151 0.03 -2.57 -4.57
CA VAL A 151 -1.12 -2.91 -3.73
C VAL A 151 -1.77 -1.65 -3.16
N ALA A 152 -3.09 -1.54 -3.30
CA ALA A 152 -3.89 -0.56 -2.60
C ALA A 152 -4.85 -1.24 -1.62
N ILE A 153 -4.94 -0.70 -0.41
CA ILE A 153 -5.84 -1.12 0.64
C ILE A 153 -6.70 0.08 1.01
N VAL A 154 -7.99 -0.03 0.71
CA VAL A 154 -8.92 1.10 0.72
C VAL A 154 -10.10 0.79 1.63
N GLY A 155 -10.38 1.69 2.56
CA GLY A 155 -11.58 1.61 3.39
C GLY A 155 -12.86 1.75 2.56
N ALA A 156 -13.94 1.12 3.04
CA ALA A 156 -15.26 1.19 2.43
C ALA A 156 -16.31 1.74 3.41
N THR A 157 -17.39 2.32 2.88
CA THR A 157 -18.52 2.83 3.70
C THR A 157 -19.25 1.75 4.47
N SER A 158 -19.14 0.50 4.03
CA SER A 158 -19.69 -0.67 4.74
C SER A 158 -18.93 -0.98 6.03
N GLN A 159 -17.70 -0.48 6.21
CA GLN A 159 -16.88 -0.73 7.39
C GLN A 159 -17.22 0.26 8.51
N VAL A 160 -18.13 -0.14 9.38
CA VAL A 160 -18.57 0.57 10.57
C VAL A 160 -17.80 0.16 11.84
N THR A 161 -17.14 -1.00 11.85
CA THR A 161 -16.25 -1.43 12.94
C THR A 161 -14.77 -1.20 12.62
N ASP A 162 -13.94 -1.18 13.67
CA ASP A 162 -12.49 -1.08 13.54
C ASP A 162 -11.94 -2.28 12.78
N TRP A 163 -10.98 -2.04 11.90
CA TRP A 163 -10.44 -3.08 11.04
C TRP A 163 -8.94 -2.99 10.83
N SER A 164 -8.36 -4.10 10.37
CA SER A 164 -6.93 -4.30 10.30
C SER A 164 -6.46 -4.94 9.00
N PHE A 165 -5.29 -4.50 8.54
CA PHE A 165 -4.54 -5.09 7.44
C PHE A 165 -3.15 -5.51 7.94
N SER A 166 -2.70 -6.71 7.58
CA SER A 166 -1.36 -7.20 7.91
C SER A 166 -0.57 -7.53 6.64
N SER A 167 0.59 -6.91 6.47
CA SER A 167 1.59 -7.23 5.45
C SER A 167 2.80 -7.88 6.14
N LEU A 168 3.02 -9.17 5.88
CA LEU A 168 4.02 -9.97 6.59
C LEU A 168 5.05 -10.55 5.60
N ASP A 169 6.33 -10.28 5.84
CA ASP A 169 7.44 -10.93 5.13
C ASP A 169 7.37 -10.80 3.59
N ASN A 170 6.87 -9.65 3.11
CA ASN A 170 6.75 -9.38 1.67
C ASN A 170 8.02 -8.71 1.12
N THR A 171 8.30 -8.96 -0.16
CA THR A 171 9.42 -8.35 -0.88
C THR A 171 8.93 -7.52 -2.06
N PHE A 172 9.34 -6.25 -2.11
CA PHE A 172 9.09 -5.33 -3.22
C PHE A 172 10.44 -4.83 -3.75
N THR A 173 10.79 -5.18 -4.97
CA THR A 173 12.06 -4.80 -5.60
C THR A 173 11.83 -4.10 -6.94
N SER A 174 12.46 -2.94 -7.13
CA SER A 174 12.40 -2.17 -8.39
C SER A 174 10.97 -1.85 -8.82
N THR A 175 10.16 -1.38 -7.88
CA THR A 175 8.78 -0.97 -8.15
C THR A 175 8.72 0.53 -8.38
N GLY A 176 8.47 1.03 -9.58
CA GLY A 176 8.65 2.45 -9.89
C GLY A 176 7.53 3.15 -10.64
N CYS A 177 7.44 4.46 -10.49
CA CYS A 177 6.62 5.34 -11.31
C CYS A 177 7.53 6.03 -12.36
N ALA A 178 7.14 6.05 -13.64
CA ALA A 178 7.97 6.50 -14.77
C ALA A 178 8.38 7.98 -14.69
N SER A 179 7.65 8.75 -13.88
CA SER A 179 8.03 10.10 -13.45
C SER A 179 7.65 10.24 -11.98
N ILE A 180 8.34 11.13 -11.27
CA ILE A 180 7.99 11.53 -9.91
C ILE A 180 7.59 13.00 -9.97
N ALA A 181 6.30 13.27 -9.70
CA ALA A 181 5.76 14.61 -9.69
C ALA A 181 4.57 14.70 -8.73
N GLU A 182 4.52 15.74 -7.89
CA GLU A 182 3.38 15.92 -6.97
C GLU A 182 2.04 16.02 -7.72
N THR A 183 2.06 16.55 -8.95
CA THR A 183 0.86 16.81 -9.75
C THR A 183 0.10 15.57 -10.16
N SER A 184 0.74 14.39 -10.22
CA SER A 184 0.06 13.14 -10.57
C SER A 184 -0.65 12.49 -9.38
N GLY A 185 -0.31 12.84 -8.14
CA GLY A 185 -1.08 12.40 -6.97
C GLY A 185 -0.98 10.90 -6.65
N ARG A 186 0.02 10.17 -7.18
CA ARG A 186 0.10 8.70 -7.00
C ARG A 186 0.68 8.31 -5.64
N LEU A 187 0.01 7.38 -4.98
CA LEU A 187 0.22 7.02 -3.59
C LEU A 187 0.95 5.68 -3.47
N GLY A 188 2.11 5.65 -2.82
CA GLY A 188 2.83 4.42 -2.49
C GLY A 188 3.53 3.79 -3.70
N GLY A 189 4.83 3.54 -3.65
CA GLY A 189 5.46 2.68 -4.66
C GLY A 189 4.99 1.23 -4.55
N ALA A 190 4.97 0.69 -3.33
CA ALA A 190 4.55 -0.67 -3.05
C ALA A 190 3.12 -0.74 -2.47
N LEU A 191 2.86 0.03 -1.41
CA LEU A 191 1.60 -0.04 -0.66
C LEU A 191 0.95 1.35 -0.57
N ALA A 192 -0.33 1.42 -0.92
CA ALA A 192 -1.19 2.56 -0.65
C ALA A 192 -2.25 2.16 0.39
N LEU A 193 -2.22 2.79 1.56
CA LEU A 193 -3.17 2.55 2.65
C LEU A 193 -4.06 3.78 2.79
N VAL A 194 -5.35 3.65 2.50
CA VAL A 194 -6.25 4.80 2.46
C VAL A 194 -7.55 4.48 3.18
N ARG A 195 -7.81 5.15 4.30
CA ARG A 195 -9.13 5.12 4.93
C ARG A 195 -10.01 6.19 4.29
N SER A 196 -10.87 5.76 3.36
CA SER A 196 -11.89 6.60 2.73
C SER A 196 -13.27 6.18 3.20
N ALA A 197 -14.06 7.12 3.72
CA ALA A 197 -15.48 6.95 4.01
C ALA A 197 -15.89 5.81 4.98
N SER A 198 -14.95 5.16 5.68
CA SER A 198 -15.27 4.16 6.73
C SER A 198 -15.74 4.82 8.03
N GLY A 199 -16.69 4.18 8.71
CA GLY A 199 -17.13 4.55 10.05
C GLY A 199 -16.13 4.13 11.14
N GLY A 200 -15.53 2.94 11.00
CA GLY A 200 -14.51 2.45 11.93
C GLY A 200 -13.09 2.92 11.64
N ALA A 201 -12.20 2.77 12.63
CA ALA A 201 -10.78 3.03 12.49
C ALA A 201 -10.11 1.98 11.59
N MET A 202 -9.04 2.38 10.90
CA MET A 202 -8.22 1.47 10.11
C MET A 202 -6.82 1.41 10.72
N SER A 203 -6.31 0.19 10.87
CA SER A 203 -4.93 -0.08 11.28
C SER A 203 -4.21 -0.97 10.28
N ALA A 204 -2.91 -0.75 10.11
CA ALA A 204 -2.07 -1.55 9.24
C ALA A 204 -0.78 -1.94 9.96
N LEU A 205 -0.45 -3.23 9.93
CA LEU A 205 0.84 -3.77 10.38
C LEU A 205 1.66 -4.18 9.16
N ILE A 206 2.86 -3.64 9.03
CA ILE A 206 3.85 -4.05 8.05
C ILE A 206 5.03 -4.63 8.81
N LYS A 207 5.28 -5.92 8.65
CA LYS A 207 6.29 -6.65 9.42
C LYS A 207 7.21 -7.46 8.53
N GLY A 208 8.50 -7.48 8.85
CA GLY A 208 9.48 -8.36 8.19
C GLY A 208 9.66 -8.10 6.70
N SER A 209 9.13 -6.98 6.18
CA SER A 209 9.04 -6.74 4.75
C SER A 209 10.25 -5.97 4.23
N THR A 210 10.60 -6.19 2.97
CA THR A 210 11.73 -5.55 2.29
C THR A 210 11.25 -4.73 1.11
N PHE A 211 11.67 -3.47 1.06
CA PHE A 211 11.37 -2.51 -0.01
C PHE A 211 12.69 -2.00 -0.59
N THR A 212 13.00 -2.37 -1.83
CA THR A 212 14.25 -2.01 -2.51
C THR A 212 13.95 -1.25 -3.80
N SER A 213 14.47 -0.03 -3.91
CA SER A 213 14.31 0.83 -5.09
C SER A 213 12.84 1.03 -5.47
N THR A 214 11.96 1.06 -4.46
CA THR A 214 10.55 1.38 -4.67
C THR A 214 10.39 2.89 -4.81
N MET A 215 9.58 3.34 -5.75
CA MET A 215 9.34 4.76 -5.97
C MET A 215 7.94 5.07 -6.48
N CYS A 216 7.33 6.13 -5.94
CA CYS A 216 6.18 6.80 -6.53
C CYS A 216 6.05 8.23 -6.00
N ASP A 217 4.99 8.97 -6.36
CA ASP A 217 4.93 10.41 -6.07
C ASP A 217 4.94 10.70 -4.57
N PHE A 218 4.18 9.93 -3.78
CA PHE A 218 4.11 10.04 -2.32
C PHE A 218 4.43 8.69 -1.68
N GLY A 219 5.34 8.66 -0.70
CA GLY A 219 5.69 7.43 0.00
C GLY A 219 6.36 6.42 -0.92
N GLY A 220 7.67 6.54 -1.14
CA GLY A 220 8.37 5.78 -2.18
C GLY A 220 8.17 4.27 -2.06
N ALA A 221 7.99 3.76 -0.85
CA ALA A 221 7.46 2.43 -0.58
C ALA A 221 5.98 2.47 -0.15
N ILE A 222 5.65 3.27 0.87
CA ILE A 222 4.36 3.21 1.54
C ILE A 222 3.77 4.61 1.64
N HIS A 223 2.53 4.77 1.17
CA HIS A 223 1.71 5.92 1.50
C HIS A 223 0.58 5.48 2.44
N SER A 224 0.37 6.24 3.52
CA SER A 224 -0.70 6.03 4.48
C SER A 224 -1.51 7.32 4.66
N ALA A 225 -2.82 7.23 4.45
CA ALA A 225 -3.75 8.34 4.62
C ALA A 225 -4.93 7.93 5.51
N ASN A 226 -5.04 8.57 6.67
CA ASN A 226 -6.06 8.33 7.69
C ASN A 226 -6.04 6.90 8.27
N VAL A 227 -4.88 6.22 8.20
CA VAL A 227 -4.66 4.85 8.71
C VAL A 227 -3.59 4.88 9.80
N SER A 228 -3.82 4.19 10.93
CA SER A 228 -2.75 3.93 11.89
C SER A 228 -1.79 2.90 11.32
N LEU A 229 -0.50 3.22 11.27
CA LEU A 229 0.53 2.41 10.62
C LEU A 229 1.56 1.94 11.64
N THR A 230 1.81 0.63 11.69
CA THR A 230 2.92 0.02 12.43
C THR A 230 3.90 -0.59 11.45
N LEU A 231 5.14 -0.13 11.48
CA LEU A 231 6.27 -0.70 10.75
C LEU A 231 7.15 -1.43 11.75
N GLN A 232 7.35 -2.73 11.55
CA GLN A 232 8.13 -3.55 12.46
C GLN A 232 9.15 -4.39 11.70
N SER A 233 10.42 -4.36 12.12
CA SER A 233 11.45 -5.27 11.58
C SER A 233 11.52 -5.27 10.04
N SER A 234 11.29 -4.11 9.42
CA SER A 234 11.22 -3.98 7.97
C SER A 234 12.41 -3.18 7.43
N THR A 235 12.78 -3.42 6.17
CA THR A 235 13.94 -2.80 5.53
C THR A 235 13.53 -2.00 4.31
N PHE A 236 14.01 -0.76 4.23
CA PHE A 236 13.80 0.17 3.12
C PHE A 236 15.14 0.61 2.56
N THR A 237 15.41 0.32 1.29
CA THR A 237 16.69 0.59 0.64
C THR A 237 16.48 1.35 -0.65
N SER A 238 17.14 2.51 -0.77
CA SER A 238 17.14 3.33 -1.99
C SER A 238 15.75 3.64 -2.54
N THR A 239 14.77 3.83 -1.65
CA THR A 239 13.42 4.21 -2.02
C THR A 239 13.38 5.69 -2.41
N LEU A 240 12.47 6.08 -3.30
CA LEU A 240 12.43 7.44 -3.83
C LEU A 240 10.99 7.98 -3.96
N SER A 241 10.75 9.21 -3.53
CA SER A 241 9.46 9.88 -3.77
C SER A 241 9.61 11.40 -3.78
N THR A 242 8.49 12.10 -3.99
CA THR A 242 8.48 13.55 -3.78
C THR A 242 8.51 13.89 -2.28
N ASN A 243 7.72 13.15 -1.49
CA ASN A 243 7.55 13.35 -0.06
C ASN A 243 7.55 12.00 0.65
N GLY A 244 8.32 11.87 1.74
CA GLY A 244 8.46 10.60 2.45
C GLY A 244 9.15 9.56 1.58
N GLY A 245 10.48 9.67 1.45
CA GLY A 245 11.23 8.90 0.45
C GLY A 245 11.04 7.40 0.53
N ALA A 246 10.76 6.88 1.72
CA ALA A 246 10.21 5.55 1.94
C ALA A 246 8.72 5.61 2.32
N VAL A 247 8.38 6.42 3.32
CA VAL A 247 7.05 6.43 3.93
C VAL A 247 6.47 7.83 3.98
N ASP A 248 5.29 8.01 3.41
CA ASP A 248 4.49 9.22 3.58
C ASP A 248 3.27 8.90 4.45
N PHE A 249 3.24 9.42 5.67
CA PHE A 249 2.17 9.21 6.64
C PHE A 249 1.37 10.50 6.82
N ASN A 250 0.07 10.42 6.54
CA ASN A 250 -0.87 11.52 6.66
C ASN A 250 -2.02 11.09 7.58
N ALA A 251 -2.06 11.66 8.78
CA ALA A 251 -3.20 11.51 9.68
C ALA A 251 -4.38 12.38 9.21
N ALA A 252 -5.57 12.03 9.68
CA ALA A 252 -6.75 12.86 9.51
C ALA A 252 -6.62 14.16 10.34
N PRO A 253 -7.40 15.20 10.02
CA PRO A 253 -7.45 16.42 10.84
C PRO A 253 -7.73 16.12 12.32
N PRO A 254 -7.26 16.96 13.27
CA PRO A 254 -7.43 16.71 14.71
C PRO A 254 -8.89 16.58 15.18
N THR A 255 -9.85 17.04 14.39
CA THR A 255 -11.29 16.93 14.65
C THR A 255 -11.89 15.60 14.20
N ALA A 256 -11.10 14.73 13.57
CA ALA A 256 -11.55 13.40 13.16
C ALA A 256 -11.81 12.50 14.37
N VAL A 257 -12.76 11.58 14.20
CA VAL A 257 -13.21 10.65 15.25
C VAL A 257 -12.08 9.78 15.81
N HIS A 258 -11.07 9.47 14.99
CA HIS A 258 -9.93 8.64 15.38
C HIS A 258 -8.62 9.38 15.15
N THR A 259 -7.76 9.42 16.17
CA THR A 259 -6.37 9.86 16.04
C THR A 259 -5.52 8.71 15.50
N GLN A 260 -4.90 8.89 14.35
CA GLN A 260 -3.99 7.90 13.77
C GLN A 260 -2.63 7.93 14.45
N LYS A 261 -1.98 6.76 14.50
CA LYS A 261 -0.66 6.57 15.07
C LYS A 261 0.31 6.01 14.03
N LEU A 262 1.52 6.53 13.98
CA LEU A 262 2.66 5.92 13.29
C LEU A 262 3.61 5.34 14.33
N LEU A 263 3.80 4.02 14.30
CA LEU A 263 4.84 3.32 15.06
C LEU A 263 5.89 2.77 14.10
N VAL A 264 7.16 3.10 14.32
CA VAL A 264 8.31 2.52 13.62
C VAL A 264 9.17 1.81 14.65
N ASP A 265 9.32 0.50 14.53
CA ASP A 265 10.02 -0.37 15.48
C ASP A 265 11.02 -1.26 14.75
N ARG A 266 12.27 -1.29 15.23
CA ARG A 266 13.34 -2.18 14.73
C ARG A 266 13.47 -2.20 13.21
N SER A 267 13.25 -1.06 12.56
CA SER A 267 13.24 -0.96 11.10
C SER A 267 14.48 -0.25 10.60
N THR A 268 14.91 -0.57 9.38
CA THR A 268 16.14 -0.03 8.78
C THR A 268 15.82 0.73 7.50
N PHE A 269 16.32 1.96 7.40
CA PHE A 269 16.20 2.84 6.25
C PHE A 269 17.60 3.18 5.74
N THR A 270 17.94 2.74 4.53
CA THR A 270 19.27 2.93 3.93
C THR A 270 19.15 3.71 2.62
N SER A 271 19.72 4.91 2.62
CA SER A 271 19.73 5.84 1.49
C SER A 271 18.35 6.14 0.87
N PRO A 272 17.26 6.29 1.66
CA PRO A 272 15.99 6.71 1.09
C PRO A 272 16.08 8.19 0.68
N THR A 273 15.38 8.56 -0.39
CA THR A 273 15.45 9.92 -0.95
C THR A 273 14.04 10.48 -1.14
N ALA A 274 13.80 11.70 -0.68
CA ALA A 274 12.65 12.50 -1.04
C ALA A 274 13.11 13.75 -1.80
N VAL A 275 12.28 14.30 -2.67
CA VAL A 275 12.57 15.59 -3.30
C VAL A 275 12.40 16.73 -2.29
N ASN A 276 11.29 16.74 -1.55
CA ASN A 276 10.86 17.85 -0.70
C ASN A 276 11.13 17.56 0.78
N THR A 277 10.36 16.67 1.39
CA THR A 277 10.37 16.50 2.85
C THR A 277 10.46 15.05 3.26
N GLY A 278 11.24 14.79 4.33
CA GLY A 278 11.32 13.49 4.97
C GLY A 278 12.00 12.45 4.10
N GLY A 279 13.32 12.51 3.99
CA GLY A 279 14.07 11.67 3.04
C GLY A 279 13.85 10.18 3.26
N ALA A 280 13.59 9.74 4.49
CA ALA A 280 13.02 8.43 4.79
C ALA A 280 11.51 8.52 5.04
N ILE A 281 11.10 9.33 6.01
CA ILE A 281 9.73 9.38 6.50
C ILE A 281 9.23 10.82 6.54
N GLN A 282 8.07 11.04 5.97
CA GLN A 282 7.27 12.22 6.22
C GLN A 282 6.09 11.86 7.12
N VAL A 283 5.83 12.72 8.11
CA VAL A 283 4.69 12.60 9.03
C VAL A 283 3.90 13.91 9.03
N LYS A 284 2.61 13.84 8.70
CA LYS A 284 1.66 14.96 8.78
C LYS A 284 0.53 14.59 9.75
N GLY A 285 0.57 15.17 10.94
CA GLY A 285 -0.40 14.95 12.02
C GLY A 285 -0.27 13.59 12.72
N GLY A 286 -1.23 13.30 13.60
CA GLY A 286 -1.30 12.04 14.36
C GLY A 286 -0.31 11.98 15.53
N VAL A 287 -0.10 10.76 16.03
CA VAL A 287 0.89 10.45 17.07
C VAL A 287 2.05 9.68 16.44
N LEU A 288 3.29 10.04 16.75
CA LEU A 288 4.48 9.40 16.23
C LEU A 288 5.26 8.69 17.35
N THR A 289 5.73 7.50 17.05
CA THR A 289 6.67 6.75 17.88
C THR A 289 7.70 6.08 16.97
N ILE A 290 8.98 6.25 17.26
CA ILE A 290 10.10 5.64 16.52
C ILE A 290 11.04 5.01 17.55
N LYS A 291 11.24 3.70 17.46
CA LYS A 291 12.02 2.92 18.43
C LYS A 291 12.99 1.98 17.74
N ASP A 292 14.18 1.88 18.33
CA ASP A 292 15.18 0.86 18.02
C ASP A 292 15.48 0.73 16.51
N SER A 293 15.35 1.83 15.77
CA SER A 293 15.40 1.86 14.30
C SER A 293 16.66 2.56 13.79
N THR A 294 17.08 2.19 12.58
CA THR A 294 18.30 2.73 11.97
C THR A 294 17.96 3.54 10.72
N PHE A 295 18.48 4.76 10.64
CA PHE A 295 18.36 5.64 9.49
C PHE A 295 19.75 6.02 9.00
N THR A 296 20.05 5.69 7.75
CA THR A 296 21.36 5.93 7.16
C THR A 296 21.21 6.68 5.84
N ASN A 297 21.88 7.82 5.73
CA ASN A 297 22.02 8.63 4.51
C ASN A 297 20.69 9.00 3.84
N GLY A 298 19.66 9.30 4.64
CA GLY A 298 18.44 9.90 4.10
C GLY A 298 18.72 11.25 3.45
N ALA A 299 18.05 11.55 2.35
CA ALA A 299 18.20 12.81 1.62
C ALA A 299 16.85 13.45 1.29
N ALA A 300 16.69 14.73 1.61
CA ALA A 300 15.52 15.55 1.22
C ALA A 300 15.89 17.03 1.13
N LEU A 301 15.01 17.90 0.64
CA LEU A 301 15.20 19.34 0.79
C LEU A 301 15.15 19.75 2.27
N ILE A 302 14.20 19.20 3.03
CA ILE A 302 13.97 19.44 4.47
C ILE A 302 13.71 18.10 5.17
N GLY A 303 14.31 17.86 6.33
CA GLY A 303 14.20 16.61 7.08
C GLY A 303 14.87 15.46 6.35
N GLN A 304 16.20 15.45 6.37
CA GLN A 304 17.04 14.46 5.66
C GLN A 304 16.57 13.02 5.89
N CYS A 305 16.27 12.63 7.13
CA CYS A 305 15.72 11.31 7.41
C CYS A 305 14.23 11.38 7.73
N VAL A 306 13.83 12.17 8.71
CA VAL A 306 12.43 12.28 9.12
C VAL A 306 12.03 13.74 9.11
N TRP A 307 10.90 14.03 8.49
CA TRP A 307 10.25 15.32 8.60
C TRP A 307 8.89 15.16 9.25
N VAL A 308 8.58 16.01 10.23
CA VAL A 308 7.31 15.95 10.94
C VAL A 308 6.63 17.30 11.05
N ASN A 309 5.35 17.33 10.71
CA ASN A 309 4.45 18.43 10.96
C ASN A 309 3.23 17.93 11.74
N LEU A 310 3.21 18.21 13.04
CA LEU A 310 2.04 17.93 13.89
C LEU A 310 1.22 19.18 14.12
N ALA A 311 -0.07 18.98 14.41
CA ALA A 311 -0.94 20.06 14.86
C ALA A 311 -0.34 20.77 16.09
N ASN A 312 -0.31 22.10 16.04
CA ASN A 312 0.18 22.97 17.11
C ASN A 312 1.62 22.68 17.55
N CYS A 313 2.50 22.27 16.64
CA CYS A 313 3.90 21.96 16.98
C CYS A 313 4.01 20.93 18.11
N GLY A 314 3.18 19.88 18.04
CA GLY A 314 3.16 18.81 19.04
C GLY A 314 4.55 18.29 19.39
N SER A 315 4.79 18.06 20.68
CA SER A 315 6.07 17.60 21.22
C SER A 315 6.12 16.08 21.41
N TYR A 316 7.32 15.47 21.40
CA TYR A 316 7.52 14.02 21.59
C TYR A 316 8.37 13.71 22.79
N THR A 317 7.89 12.88 23.70
CA THR A 317 8.67 12.42 24.84
C THR A 317 9.87 11.56 24.42
N GLU A 318 10.89 11.52 25.27
CA GLU A 318 12.02 10.58 25.12
C GLU A 318 11.53 9.13 24.98
N SER A 319 10.41 8.78 25.63
CA SER A 319 9.82 7.44 25.55
C SER A 319 9.22 7.10 24.17
N GLU A 320 8.98 8.11 23.33
CA GLU A 320 8.41 7.97 21.99
C GLU A 320 9.48 7.90 20.91
N ILE A 321 10.64 8.56 21.11
CA ILE A 321 11.78 8.55 20.18
C ILE A 321 13.02 8.03 20.90
N VAL A 322 13.21 6.71 20.94
CA VAL A 322 14.23 6.04 21.77
C VAL A 322 14.97 4.94 21.01
N GLY A 323 16.26 4.73 21.32
CA GLY A 323 17.04 3.61 20.78
C GLY A 323 17.38 3.70 19.30
N ASN A 324 17.17 4.86 18.67
CA ASN A 324 17.37 5.02 17.23
C ASN A 324 18.81 5.41 16.87
N THR A 325 19.31 4.89 15.74
CA THR A 325 20.60 5.25 15.16
C THR A 325 20.40 6.13 13.93
N TRP A 326 21.07 7.29 13.89
CA TRP A 326 20.98 8.27 12.82
C TRP A 326 22.35 8.53 12.21
N THR A 327 22.56 8.17 10.95
CA THR A 327 23.81 8.41 10.22
C THR A 327 23.51 9.22 8.96
N GLY A 328 24.19 10.36 8.77
CA GLY A 328 23.98 11.20 7.58
C GLY A 328 22.60 11.89 7.51
N CYS A 329 21.91 12.03 8.64
CA CYS A 329 20.52 12.50 8.72
C CYS A 329 20.35 13.99 9.06
N ALA A 330 21.40 14.82 8.96
CA ALA A 330 21.32 16.25 9.28
C ALA A 330 22.01 17.09 8.20
N LYS A 331 21.44 18.26 7.88
CA LYS A 331 22.11 19.31 7.10
C LYS A 331 22.74 20.31 8.06
N ARG A 332 23.95 20.77 7.75
CA ARG A 332 24.61 21.84 8.50
C ARG A 332 23.76 23.11 8.42
N GLY A 333 23.19 23.56 9.54
CA GLY A 333 22.43 24.81 9.66
C GLY A 333 20.90 24.71 9.66
N SER A 334 20.31 23.51 9.51
CA SER A 334 18.88 23.31 9.76
C SER A 334 18.59 23.39 11.26
N PRO A 335 17.57 24.13 11.72
CA PRO A 335 17.18 24.14 13.13
C PRO A 335 16.69 22.73 13.51
N PRO A 336 17.34 22.02 14.44
CA PRO A 336 16.79 20.77 14.95
C PRO A 336 15.53 21.07 15.75
N ILE A 337 14.59 20.11 15.80
CA ILE A 337 13.48 20.19 16.77
C ILE A 337 14.08 20.37 18.16
N SER A 338 13.51 21.30 18.93
CA SER A 338 14.11 21.90 20.14
C SER A 338 14.61 20.91 21.21
N TRP A 339 14.12 19.67 21.23
CA TRP A 339 14.45 18.65 22.24
C TRP A 339 15.67 17.78 21.92
N CYS A 340 16.30 17.92 20.76
CA CYS A 340 17.48 17.13 20.38
C CYS A 340 18.80 17.55 21.06
N ARG A 341 18.78 18.38 22.12
CA ARG A 341 19.95 19.15 22.55
C ARG A 341 20.74 18.57 23.74
N GLU A 342 20.15 17.95 24.77
CA GLU A 342 20.87 17.59 26.03
C GLU A 342 20.20 16.46 26.87
N HIS A 343 20.71 15.19 26.89
CA HIS A 343 20.39 14.03 27.77
C HIS A 343 20.89 12.60 27.30
N ASP A 344 22.13 12.18 27.61
CA ASP A 344 22.58 10.73 27.63
C ASP A 344 23.44 10.14 26.51
N GLY A 345 24.61 10.72 26.23
CA GLY A 345 25.81 9.91 25.89
C GLY A 345 25.83 9.13 24.56
N ASN A 346 24.88 9.33 23.64
CA ASN A 346 25.17 9.14 22.21
C ASN A 346 25.88 10.41 21.68
N ASP A 347 26.52 10.32 20.51
CA ASP A 347 27.06 11.49 19.83
C ASP A 347 25.91 12.22 19.10
N TRP A 348 25.61 13.46 19.48
CA TRP A 348 24.29 14.07 19.35
C TRP A 348 24.17 15.25 18.38
N ALA A 349 25.07 15.32 17.41
CA ALA A 349 25.02 16.31 16.34
C ALA A 349 23.98 15.99 15.23
N THR A 350 23.15 14.95 15.39
CA THR A 350 22.40 14.33 14.27
C THR A 350 21.00 13.82 14.63
N CYS A 351 20.16 14.56 15.38
CA CYS A 351 18.75 14.14 15.40
C CYS A 351 18.21 14.22 13.98
N GLY A 352 17.88 13.06 13.41
CA GLY A 352 17.52 12.95 12.00
C GLY A 352 16.14 13.49 11.67
N MET A 353 15.55 14.27 12.61
CA MET A 353 14.17 14.74 12.61
C MET A 353 14.16 16.27 12.48
N GLU A 354 13.38 16.76 11.52
CA GLU A 354 13.13 18.19 11.30
C GLU A 354 11.62 18.43 11.26
N GLY A 355 11.17 19.63 11.63
CA GLY A 355 9.78 20.07 11.51
C GLY A 355 9.63 21.41 10.77
N PRO A 356 8.42 21.97 10.71
CA PRO A 356 8.17 23.25 10.08
C PRO A 356 8.76 24.42 10.91
N VAL A 357 9.10 25.53 10.24
CA VAL A 357 9.91 26.63 10.81
C VAL A 357 9.23 27.33 11.99
N GLU A 358 7.91 27.43 11.94
CA GLU A 358 7.07 28.01 12.98
C GLU A 358 7.07 27.23 14.31
N CYS A 359 7.66 26.03 14.34
CA CYS A 359 7.74 25.18 15.53
C CYS A 359 9.09 25.26 16.27
N TYR A 360 9.98 26.18 15.88
CA TYR A 360 11.28 26.40 16.52
C TYR A 360 11.31 27.64 17.40
#